data_AF-A0A8S2K929-F1
#
_entry.id   AF-A0A8S2K929-F1
#
_cell.length_a   1.000
_cell.length_b   1.000
_cell.length_c   1.000
_cell.angle_alpha   90.00
_cell.angle_beta   90.00
_cell.angle_gamma   90.00
#
_symmetry.space_group_name_H-M   'P 1'
#
loop_
_entity.id
_entity.type
_entity.pdbx_description
1 polymer ?
#
loop_
_entity_poly.entity_id
_entity_poly.type
_entity_poly.pdbx_seq_one_letter_code
_entity_poly.pdbx_strand_id
1 'polypeptide(L)'
;MRKHEKKLRGMIVDYKKRSERRKEYYERIKRDPAEFLQIWGRPAKIHLDPSIATAAEATLTPWRDDETTMIDRFDVRSHLDVIDEYALKSQQNQQGFESLSEIEQNEERVCNYERYRVLIHNESNSVSEEQCLRDIEFDEKFGALRDDHHPASKEAKKKK
;
A
#
# COMPACT_ATOMS: atom_id res chain seq x y z
N MET A 1 -19.86 71.00 -15.47
CA MET A 1 -19.34 70.50 -14.17
C MET A 1 -20.36 69.69 -13.35
N ARG A 2 -21.50 70.27 -12.91
CA ARG A 2 -22.48 69.62 -11.98
C ARG A 2 -23.07 68.25 -12.38
N LYS A 3 -23.28 67.98 -13.68
CA LYS A 3 -23.89 66.72 -14.16
C LYS A 3 -22.95 65.51 -14.07
N HIS A 4 -21.66 65.70 -14.37
CA HIS A 4 -20.65 64.64 -14.31
C HIS A 4 -20.39 64.23 -12.86
N GLU A 5 -20.34 65.20 -11.95
CA GLU A 5 -20.17 64.96 -10.53
C GLU A 5 -21.32 64.14 -9.93
N LYS A 6 -22.58 64.45 -10.30
CA LYS A 6 -23.76 63.68 -9.85
C LYS A 6 -23.70 62.21 -10.32
N LYS A 7 -23.23 61.97 -11.56
CA LYS A 7 -23.05 60.62 -12.10
C LYS A 7 -21.95 59.85 -11.36
N LEU A 8 -20.83 60.52 -11.06
CA LEU A 8 -19.70 59.91 -10.34
C LEU A 8 -20.08 59.56 -8.89
N ARG A 9 -20.80 60.45 -8.19
CA ARG A 9 -21.31 60.19 -6.84
C ARG A 9 -22.28 59.00 -6.81
N GLY A 10 -23.15 58.87 -7.82
CA GLY A 10 -24.03 57.70 -7.96
C GLY A 10 -23.25 56.40 -8.11
N MET A 11 -22.24 56.37 -8.98
CA MET A 11 -21.38 55.20 -9.14
C MET A 11 -20.67 54.82 -7.84
N ILE A 12 -20.12 55.79 -7.11
CA ILE A 12 -19.42 55.54 -5.84
C ILE A 12 -20.34 54.89 -4.81
N VAL A 13 -21.57 55.38 -4.67
CA VAL A 13 -22.57 54.81 -3.75
C VAL A 13 -22.94 53.38 -4.16
N ASP A 14 -23.14 53.13 -5.46
CA ASP A 14 -23.45 51.79 -5.97
C ASP A 14 -22.29 50.82 -5.78
N TYR A 15 -21.04 51.26 -5.98
CA TYR A 15 -19.86 50.45 -5.71
C TYR A 15 -19.75 50.10 -4.23
N LYS A 16 -20.01 51.06 -3.33
CA LYS A 16 -20.00 50.82 -1.89
C LYS A 16 -21.08 49.82 -1.48
N LYS A 17 -22.33 50.03 -1.90
CA LYS A 17 -23.45 49.10 -1.64
C LYS A 17 -23.23 47.71 -2.24
N ARG A 18 -22.55 47.62 -3.39
CA ARG A 18 -22.20 46.34 -4.02
C ARG A 18 -21.08 45.63 -3.26
N SER A 19 -20.10 46.38 -2.76
CA SER A 19 -19.00 45.85 -1.94
C SER A 19 -19.53 45.32 -0.60
N GLU A 20 -20.41 46.07 0.07
CA GLU A 20 -21.05 45.66 1.33
C GLU A 20 -21.87 44.38 1.16
N ARG A 21 -22.70 44.28 0.12
CA ARG A 21 -23.43 43.04 -0.18
C ARG A 21 -22.53 41.83 -0.45
N ARG A 22 -21.40 42.02 -1.15
CA ARG A 22 -20.42 40.92 -1.36
C ARG A 22 -19.81 40.51 -0.03
N LYS A 23 -19.44 41.46 0.81
CA LYS A 23 -18.86 41.20 2.13
C LYS A 23 -19.85 40.43 3.02
N GLU A 24 -21.11 40.86 3.09
CA GLU A 24 -22.16 40.16 3.85
C GLU A 24 -22.45 38.75 3.32
N TYR A 25 -22.46 38.57 1.99
CA TYR A 25 -22.63 37.25 1.38
C TYR A 25 -21.50 36.29 1.78
N TYR A 26 -20.24 36.74 1.67
CA TYR A 26 -19.10 35.91 2.04
C TYR A 26 -19.04 35.69 3.55
N GLU A 27 -19.23 36.70 4.40
CA GLU A 27 -19.22 36.51 5.86
C GLU A 27 -20.35 35.57 6.35
N ARG A 28 -21.51 35.55 5.68
CA ARG A 28 -22.58 34.57 5.98
C ARG A 28 -22.22 33.13 5.60
N ILE A 29 -21.39 32.96 4.57
CA ILE A 29 -21.01 31.65 3.99
C ILE A 29 -19.62 31.19 4.47
N LYS A 30 -18.84 32.09 5.08
CA LYS A 30 -17.52 31.85 5.71
C LYS A 30 -17.66 31.12 7.05
N ARG A 31 -18.54 30.11 7.11
CA ARG A 31 -18.43 29.06 8.11
C ARG A 31 -17.33 28.09 7.69
N ASP A 32 -16.84 27.34 8.65
CA ASP A 32 -15.77 26.37 8.43
C ASP A 32 -16.15 25.42 7.27
N PRO A 33 -15.33 25.31 6.21
CA PRO A 33 -15.56 24.35 5.13
C PRO A 33 -15.71 22.90 5.62
N ALA A 34 -15.19 22.58 6.80
CA ALA A 34 -15.34 21.27 7.44
C ALA A 34 -16.73 21.03 8.07
N GLU A 35 -17.53 22.07 8.36
CA GLU A 35 -18.84 21.90 9.02
C GLU A 35 -19.91 21.26 8.11
N PHE A 36 -19.73 21.25 6.79
CA PHE A 36 -20.74 20.74 5.83
C PHE A 36 -20.29 19.61 4.92
N LEU A 37 -19.05 19.13 4.99
CA LEU A 37 -18.61 17.99 4.18
C LEU A 37 -18.41 16.74 5.05
N GLN A 38 -19.53 16.06 5.35
CA GLN A 38 -19.49 14.72 5.92
C GLN A 38 -19.38 13.70 4.78
N ILE A 39 -18.21 13.08 4.64
CA ILE A 39 -17.99 11.99 3.68
C ILE A 39 -18.19 10.67 4.41
N TRP A 40 -19.19 9.90 3.99
CA TRP A 40 -19.44 8.55 4.46
C TRP A 40 -19.09 7.57 3.35
N GLY A 41 -18.11 6.70 3.61
CA GLY A 41 -17.72 5.62 2.69
C GLY A 41 -18.26 4.28 3.17
N ARG A 42 -18.67 3.43 2.23
CA ARG A 42 -18.79 1.99 2.44
C ARG A 42 -17.81 1.30 1.50
N PRO A 43 -17.12 0.23 1.92
CA PRO A 43 -16.39 -0.63 1.00
C PRO A 43 -17.35 -1.10 -0.10
N ALA A 44 -16.97 -0.89 -1.35
CA ALA A 44 -17.76 -1.31 -2.50
C ALA A 44 -16.81 -1.91 -3.54
N LYS A 45 -17.19 -3.07 -4.08
CA LYS A 45 -16.48 -3.74 -5.16
C LYS A 45 -17.05 -3.24 -6.48
N ILE A 46 -16.20 -2.69 -7.34
CA ILE A 46 -16.62 -2.14 -8.64
C ILE A 46 -16.30 -3.19 -9.70
N HIS A 47 -17.34 -3.68 -10.38
CA HIS A 47 -17.22 -4.64 -11.46
C HIS A 47 -17.39 -3.94 -12.80
N LEU A 48 -16.46 -4.18 -13.74
CA LEU A 48 -16.56 -3.63 -15.09
C LEU A 48 -17.73 -4.26 -15.87
N ASP A 49 -17.93 -5.55 -15.69
CA ASP A 49 -19.06 -6.32 -16.25
C ASP A 49 -19.75 -7.08 -15.10
N PRO A 50 -20.99 -6.72 -14.75
CA PRO A 50 -21.75 -7.40 -13.71
C PRO A 50 -21.99 -8.90 -13.98
N SER A 51 -22.12 -9.29 -15.25
CA SER A 51 -22.40 -10.68 -15.63
C SER A 51 -21.19 -11.59 -15.41
N ILE A 52 -20.01 -11.13 -15.80
CA ILE A 52 -18.74 -11.82 -15.57
C ILE A 52 -18.45 -11.90 -14.07
N ALA A 53 -18.69 -10.80 -13.35
CA ALA A 53 -18.52 -10.77 -11.90
C ALA A 53 -19.40 -11.78 -11.17
N THR A 54 -20.69 -11.84 -11.51
CA THR A 54 -21.64 -12.79 -10.92
C THR A 54 -21.22 -14.23 -11.22
N ALA A 55 -20.77 -14.51 -12.44
CA ALA A 55 -20.29 -15.83 -12.83
C ALA A 55 -19.01 -16.23 -12.05
N ALA A 56 -18.08 -15.30 -11.87
CA ALA A 56 -16.87 -15.54 -11.09
C ALA A 56 -17.16 -15.74 -9.60
N GLU A 57 -18.08 -14.96 -9.01
CA GLU A 57 -18.48 -15.14 -7.61
C GLU A 57 -19.22 -16.47 -7.38
N ALA A 58 -19.99 -16.95 -8.36
CA ALA A 58 -20.64 -18.26 -8.29
C ALA A 58 -19.66 -19.44 -8.30
N THR A 59 -18.41 -19.23 -8.72
CA THR A 59 -17.36 -20.25 -8.66
C THR A 59 -16.54 -20.23 -7.37
N LEU A 60 -16.76 -19.25 -6.49
CA LEU A 60 -16.03 -19.18 -5.23
C LEU A 60 -16.71 -20.00 -4.13
N THR A 61 -15.90 -20.59 -3.25
CA THR A 61 -16.35 -21.29 -2.04
C THR A 61 -15.69 -20.70 -0.78
N PRO A 62 -16.38 -20.73 0.38
CA PRO A 62 -15.79 -20.29 1.64
C PRO A 62 -14.58 -21.13 2.02
N TRP A 63 -13.53 -20.49 2.49
CA TRP A 63 -12.35 -21.17 3.02
C TRP A 63 -12.60 -21.60 4.46
N ARG A 64 -12.56 -22.91 4.78
CA ARG A 64 -12.64 -23.40 6.17
C ARG A 64 -13.86 -22.86 6.94
N ASP A 65 -14.99 -22.71 6.25
CA ASP A 65 -16.23 -22.11 6.76
C ASP A 65 -16.15 -20.60 7.10
N ASP A 66 -15.10 -19.90 6.67
CA ASP A 66 -14.99 -18.44 6.75
C ASP A 66 -15.53 -17.78 5.47
N GLU A 67 -16.72 -17.16 5.58
CA GLU A 67 -17.37 -16.43 4.47
C GLU A 67 -16.63 -15.14 4.07
N THR A 68 -15.70 -14.65 4.89
CA THR A 68 -14.91 -13.46 4.56
C THR A 68 -13.76 -13.78 3.60
N THR A 69 -13.32 -15.03 3.59
CA THR A 69 -12.21 -15.52 2.77
C THR A 69 -12.73 -16.53 1.75
N MET A 70 -12.89 -16.06 0.51
CA MET A 70 -13.41 -16.88 -0.59
C MET A 70 -12.26 -17.40 -1.47
N ILE A 71 -12.26 -18.68 -1.80
CA ILE A 71 -11.30 -19.32 -2.72
C ILE A 71 -12.01 -19.89 -3.96
N ASP A 72 -11.26 -20.16 -5.02
CA ASP A 72 -11.81 -20.82 -6.21
C ASP A 72 -12.21 -22.27 -5.89
N ARG A 73 -13.40 -22.70 -6.31
CA ARG A 73 -13.85 -24.11 -6.20
C ARG A 73 -12.95 -25.11 -6.91
N PHE A 74 -12.12 -24.66 -7.84
CA PHE A 74 -11.12 -25.49 -8.53
C PHE A 74 -9.72 -25.39 -7.91
N ASP A 75 -9.54 -24.55 -6.89
CA ASP A 75 -8.32 -24.53 -6.10
C ASP A 75 -8.16 -25.88 -5.40
N VAL A 76 -6.97 -26.48 -5.49
CA VAL A 76 -6.67 -27.79 -4.89
C VAL A 76 -7.02 -27.81 -3.39
N ARG A 77 -6.86 -26.67 -2.71
CA ARG A 77 -7.14 -26.56 -1.28
C ARG A 77 -8.62 -26.72 -0.94
N SER A 78 -9.54 -26.41 -1.85
CA SER A 78 -10.99 -26.62 -1.65
C SER A 78 -11.39 -28.10 -1.57
N HIS A 79 -10.51 -29.01 -2.01
CA HIS A 79 -10.72 -30.45 -2.02
C HIS A 79 -10.04 -31.17 -0.84
N LEU A 80 -9.44 -30.42 0.10
CA LEU A 80 -8.80 -31.00 1.27
C LEU A 80 -9.83 -31.18 2.39
N ASP A 81 -10.05 -32.43 2.82
CA ASP A 81 -10.96 -32.74 3.94
C ASP A 81 -10.42 -32.23 5.28
N VAL A 82 -9.09 -32.28 5.46
CA VAL A 82 -8.40 -31.84 6.67
C VAL A 82 -7.19 -31.03 6.23
N ILE A 83 -7.04 -29.85 6.81
CA ILE A 83 -5.84 -29.03 6.69
C ILE A 83 -5.33 -28.87 8.10
N ASP A 84 -4.18 -29.49 8.37
CA ASP A 84 -3.53 -29.35 9.65
C ASP A 84 -3.16 -27.89 9.85
N GLU A 85 -3.56 -27.34 11.00
CA GLU A 85 -3.15 -26.01 11.39
C GLU A 85 -1.63 -26.02 11.45
N TYR A 86 -0.98 -25.06 10.76
CA TYR A 86 0.47 -24.95 10.78
C TYR A 86 0.89 -24.68 12.22
N ALA A 87 1.21 -25.75 12.94
CA ALA A 87 1.64 -25.64 14.31
C ALA A 87 3.01 -24.97 14.27
N LEU A 88 3.05 -23.71 14.70
CA LEU A 88 4.27 -22.97 15.02
C LEU A 88 4.99 -23.71 16.15
N LYS A 89 5.58 -24.84 15.80
CA LYS A 89 6.30 -25.72 16.70
C LYS A 89 7.74 -25.64 16.26
N SER A 90 8.51 -24.96 17.11
CA SER A 90 9.93 -25.15 17.39
C SER A 90 10.43 -26.62 17.38
N GLN A 91 9.56 -27.63 17.20
CA GLN A 91 9.88 -29.04 16.97
C GLN A 91 10.03 -29.42 15.48
N GLN A 92 9.45 -28.68 14.52
CA GLN A 92 9.68 -28.95 13.08
C GLN A 92 11.08 -28.55 12.61
N ASN A 93 11.81 -27.68 13.31
CA ASN A 93 13.20 -27.40 12.94
C ASN A 93 14.12 -28.62 13.17
N GLN A 94 13.77 -29.54 14.07
CA GLN A 94 14.52 -30.78 14.27
C GLN A 94 13.98 -31.92 13.42
N GLN A 95 12.66 -32.14 13.41
CA GLN A 95 12.06 -33.22 12.59
C GLN A 95 12.06 -32.90 11.08
N GLY A 96 11.90 -31.63 10.72
CA GLY A 96 11.94 -31.16 9.34
C GLY A 96 13.33 -31.36 8.73
N PHE A 97 14.39 -30.89 9.40
CA PHE A 97 15.77 -31.07 8.92
C PHE A 97 16.13 -32.56 8.75
N GLU A 98 15.80 -33.41 9.72
CA GLU A 98 16.07 -34.85 9.65
C GLU A 98 15.22 -35.59 8.60
N SER A 99 14.05 -35.05 8.24
CA SER A 99 13.17 -35.61 7.20
C SER A 99 13.56 -35.23 5.76
N LEU A 100 14.43 -34.23 5.59
CA LEU A 100 14.92 -33.77 4.29
C LEU A 100 15.92 -34.78 3.70
N SER A 101 15.99 -34.83 2.37
CA SER A 101 17.07 -35.55 1.68
C SER A 101 18.44 -34.92 2.00
N GLU A 102 19.52 -35.67 1.78
CA GLU A 102 20.89 -35.18 2.06
C GLU A 102 21.23 -33.88 1.30
N ILE A 103 20.68 -33.73 0.08
CA ILE A 103 20.85 -32.53 -0.75
C ILE A 103 20.13 -31.34 -0.10
N GLU A 104 18.86 -31.51 0.25
CA GLU A 104 18.04 -30.48 0.89
C GLU A 104 18.60 -30.08 2.27
N GLN A 105 19.13 -31.03 3.03
CA GLN A 105 19.83 -30.75 4.29
C GLN A 105 21.09 -29.91 4.08
N ASN A 106 21.80 -30.11 2.97
CA ASN A 106 22.97 -29.30 2.64
C ASN A 106 22.56 -27.88 2.22
N GLU A 107 21.51 -27.75 1.42
CA GLU A 107 20.94 -26.44 1.03
C GLU A 107 20.45 -25.66 2.25
N GLU A 108 19.71 -26.30 3.15
CA GLU A 108 19.21 -25.67 4.39
C GLU A 108 20.35 -25.21 5.30
N ARG A 109 21.46 -25.96 5.35
CA ARG A 109 22.68 -25.53 6.07
C ARG A 109 23.29 -24.26 5.49
N VAL A 110 23.34 -24.15 4.15
CA VAL A 110 23.84 -22.95 3.48
C VAL A 110 22.90 -21.76 3.73
N CYS A 111 21.58 -21.96 3.59
CA CYS A 111 20.58 -20.92 3.88
C CYS A 111 20.67 -20.42 5.32
N ASN A 112 20.84 -21.33 6.29
CA ASN A 112 20.99 -20.95 7.70
C ASN A 112 22.30 -20.19 7.95
N TYR A 113 23.41 -20.60 7.33
CA TYR A 113 24.65 -19.85 7.41
C TYR A 113 24.48 -18.41 6.89
N GLU A 114 23.84 -18.24 5.73
CA GLU A 114 23.57 -16.92 5.15
C GLU A 114 22.66 -16.07 6.05
N ARG A 115 21.59 -16.65 6.61
CA ARG A 115 20.70 -15.99 7.59
C ARG A 115 21.48 -15.48 8.80
N TYR A 116 22.26 -16.35 9.44
CA TYR A 116 23.07 -15.95 10.60
C TYR A 116 24.12 -14.91 10.23
N ARG A 117 24.76 -15.03 9.06
CA ARG A 117 25.75 -14.05 8.60
C ARG A 117 25.14 -12.65 8.47
N VAL A 118 23.93 -12.54 7.93
CA VAL A 118 23.20 -11.27 7.81
C VAL A 118 22.89 -10.68 9.18
N LEU A 119 22.42 -11.51 10.12
CA LEU A 119 22.13 -11.05 11.49
C LEU A 119 23.37 -10.47 12.18
N ILE A 120 24.49 -11.18 12.12
CA ILE A 120 25.77 -10.71 12.69
C ILE A 120 26.26 -9.44 12.00
N HIS A 121 26.11 -9.35 10.68
CA HIS A 121 26.47 -8.15 9.93
C HIS A 121 25.60 -6.95 10.34
N ASN A 122 24.29 -7.14 10.48
CA ASN A 122 23.37 -6.09 10.91
C ASN A 122 23.68 -5.61 12.32
N GLU A 123 23.93 -6.54 13.26
CA GLU A 123 24.34 -6.22 14.63
C GLU A 123 25.64 -5.42 14.66
N SER A 124 26.65 -5.85 13.89
CA SER A 124 27.94 -5.13 13.78
C SER A 124 27.79 -3.72 13.21
N ASN A 125 26.80 -3.47 12.35
CA ASN A 125 26.53 -2.15 11.77
C ASN A 125 25.46 -1.37 12.56
N SER A 126 24.99 -1.89 13.69
CA SER A 126 23.90 -1.31 14.50
C SER A 126 22.63 -1.03 13.67
N VAL A 127 22.36 -1.89 12.69
CA VAL A 127 21.14 -1.85 11.89
C VAL A 127 20.03 -2.50 12.70
N SER A 128 19.02 -1.71 13.06
CA SER A 128 17.81 -2.21 13.72
C SER A 128 16.98 -3.09 12.78
N GLU A 129 16.20 -4.01 13.35
CA GLU A 129 15.30 -4.86 12.59
C GLU A 129 14.29 -4.01 11.78
N GLU A 130 13.77 -2.93 12.36
CA GLU A 130 12.85 -2.03 11.68
C GLU A 130 13.49 -1.30 10.49
N GLN A 131 14.78 -0.99 10.54
CA GLN A 131 15.50 -0.45 9.39
C GLN A 131 15.65 -1.51 8.30
N CYS A 132 16.07 -2.71 8.66
CA CYS A 132 16.23 -3.81 7.70
C CYS A 132 14.91 -4.15 7.00
N LEU A 133 13.80 -4.24 7.75
CA LEU A 133 12.48 -4.51 7.19
C LEU A 133 11.99 -3.39 6.26
N ARG A 134 12.23 -2.12 6.60
CA ARG A 134 11.92 -1.00 5.71
C ARG A 134 12.73 -1.04 4.42
N ASP A 135 14.01 -1.40 4.50
CA ASP A 135 14.87 -1.50 3.32
C ASP A 135 14.40 -2.65 2.41
N ILE A 136 13.99 -3.79 2.97
CA ILE A 136 13.38 -4.90 2.23
C ILE A 136 12.08 -4.46 1.57
N GLU A 137 11.16 -3.84 2.32
CA GLU A 137 9.88 -3.35 1.79
C GLU A 137 10.09 -2.34 0.64
N PHE A 138 11.08 -1.47 0.77
CA PHE A 138 11.43 -0.52 -0.27
C PHE A 138 12.00 -1.23 -1.52
N ASP A 139 12.88 -2.20 -1.34
CA ASP A 139 13.48 -2.98 -2.43
C ASP A 139 12.45 -3.88 -3.14
N GLU A 140 11.47 -4.45 -2.43
CA GLU A 140 10.39 -5.21 -3.05
C GLU A 140 9.48 -4.33 -3.91
N LYS A 141 9.18 -3.11 -3.44
CA LYS A 141 8.30 -2.17 -4.17
C LYS A 141 9.01 -1.44 -5.30
N PHE A 142 10.30 -1.16 -5.15
CA PHE A 142 11.05 -0.24 -6.02
C PHE A 142 12.42 -0.77 -6.49
N GLY A 143 12.84 -1.97 -6.09
CA GLY A 143 14.16 -2.54 -6.37
C GLY A 143 14.43 -2.70 -7.87
N ALA A 144 13.40 -3.01 -8.66
CA ALA A 144 13.50 -3.05 -10.12
C ALA A 144 13.88 -1.69 -10.75
N LEU A 145 13.57 -0.57 -10.09
CA LEU A 145 13.93 0.78 -10.55
C LEU A 145 15.38 1.17 -10.21
N ARG A 146 16.06 0.40 -9.36
CA ARG A 146 17.46 0.66 -8.98
C ARG A 146 18.44 0.19 -10.06
N ASP A 147 18.10 -0.87 -10.78
CA ASP A 147 18.94 -1.40 -11.87
C ASP A 147 19.00 -0.47 -13.09
N ASP A 148 17.95 0.31 -13.34
CA ASP A 148 17.91 1.28 -14.45
C ASP A 148 18.77 2.53 -14.20
N HIS A 149 19.18 2.78 -12.95
CA HIS A 149 19.93 3.96 -12.54
C HIS A 149 21.41 3.72 -12.24
N HIS A 150 21.97 2.56 -12.61
CA HIS A 150 23.41 2.33 -12.52
C HIS A 150 24.10 2.52 -13.90
N PRO A 151 24.45 3.76 -14.31
CA PRO A 151 25.31 3.94 -15.47
C PRO A 151 26.69 3.35 -15.15
N ALA A 152 27.05 2.29 -15.86
CA ALA A 152 28.40 1.84 -16.22
C ALA A 152 29.61 2.52 -15.54
N SER A 153 29.73 2.42 -14.21
CA SER A 153 30.89 2.91 -13.46
C SER A 153 31.83 1.75 -13.06
N LYS A 154 32.07 0.82 -13.99
CA LYS A 154 33.08 -0.24 -13.83
C LYS A 154 34.01 -0.41 -15.04
N GLU A 155 34.35 0.67 -15.75
CA GLU A 155 35.34 0.62 -16.84
C GLU A 155 36.54 1.58 -16.70
N ALA A 156 36.82 2.11 -15.51
CA ALA A 156 37.95 3.03 -15.27
C ALA A 156 39.01 2.52 -14.27
N LYS A 157 39.12 1.21 -14.03
CA LYS A 157 40.24 0.62 -13.27
C LYS A 157 40.97 -0.45 -14.06
N LYS A 158 41.41 -0.11 -15.28
CA LYS A 158 42.46 -0.85 -15.98
C LYS A 158 43.32 0.12 -16.78
N LYS A 159 44.24 0.78 -16.08
CA LYS A 159 45.48 1.35 -16.62
C LYS A 159 46.41 1.61 -15.44
N LYS A 160 47.22 0.61 -15.15
CA LYS A 160 48.51 0.76 -14.48
C LYS A 160 49.53 0.04 -15.35
#